data_AF-A0A1R1YFX3-F1
#
_entry.id   AF-A0A1R1YFX3-F1
#
_cell.length_a   1.000
_cell.length_b   1.000
_cell.length_c   1.000
_cell.angle_alpha   90.00
_cell.angle_beta   90.00
_cell.angle_gamma   90.00
#
_symmetry.space_group_name_H-M   'P 1'
#
loop_
_entity.id
_entity.type
_entity.pdbx_description
1 polymer ?
#
loop_
_entity_poly.entity_id
_entity_poly.type
_entity_poly.pdbx_seq_one_letter_code
_entity_poly.pdbx_strand_id
1 'polypeptide(L)'
;MEPSETKIRQVDYSKLTLKAHSYFRAKSLAQNSFWWHPLSKAVIHSTSFAASLLLKLSFNRISIKGSDKFVSLLTDKNRQNSIITYSNHISTFDDPIIWGTLPKHIYARPELMRWTLGAKELTFINP
;
A
#
# COMPACT_ATOMS: atom_id res chain seq x y z
N MET A 1 -20.77 -24.12 10.83
CA MET A 1 -19.43 -24.48 10.32
C MET A 1 -18.43 -23.86 11.26
N GLU A 2 -17.74 -24.67 12.06
CA GLU A 2 -16.60 -24.16 12.83
C GLU A 2 -15.51 -23.66 11.88
N PRO A 3 -14.80 -22.56 12.21
CA PRO A 3 -13.69 -22.11 11.41
C PRO A 3 -12.57 -23.16 11.51
N SER A 4 -12.20 -23.75 10.36
CA SER A 4 -11.08 -24.69 10.28
C SER A 4 -9.83 -24.07 10.89
N GLU A 5 -9.25 -24.72 11.92
CA GLU A 5 -7.96 -24.34 12.49
C GLU A 5 -6.93 -24.20 11.37
N THR A 6 -6.59 -22.96 11.04
CA THR A 6 -5.61 -22.68 10.00
C THR A 6 -4.25 -22.92 10.64
N LYS A 7 -3.71 -24.15 10.51
CA LYS A 7 -2.33 -24.45 10.91
C LYS A 7 -1.41 -23.42 10.27
N ILE A 8 -0.82 -22.56 11.08
CA ILE A 8 0.17 -21.58 10.61
C ILE A 8 1.34 -22.39 10.06
N ARG A 9 1.48 -22.41 8.73
CA ARG A 9 2.60 -23.08 8.07
C ARG A 9 3.86 -22.30 8.46
N GLN A 10 4.69 -22.88 9.33
CA GLN A 10 6.03 -22.36 9.55
C GLN A 10 6.80 -22.48 8.24
N VAL A 11 7.10 -21.34 7.64
CA VAL A 11 7.91 -21.26 6.42
C VAL A 11 9.36 -21.19 6.86
N ASP A 12 10.16 -22.17 6.47
CA ASP A 12 11.60 -22.13 6.69
C ASP A 12 12.24 -21.16 5.68
N TYR A 13 12.88 -20.11 6.19
CA TYR A 13 13.48 -19.06 5.37
C TYR A 13 14.97 -19.32 5.19
N SER A 14 15.48 -19.10 3.99
CA SER A 14 16.91 -19.23 3.73
C SER A 14 17.72 -18.26 4.61
N LYS A 15 18.96 -18.61 4.94
CA LYS A 15 19.90 -17.74 5.69
C LYS A 15 20.04 -16.36 5.03
N LEU A 16 20.04 -16.31 3.70
CA LEU A 16 20.11 -15.06 2.93
C LEU A 16 18.85 -14.21 3.12
N THR A 17 17.66 -14.83 3.12
CA THR A 17 16.39 -14.16 3.37
C THR A 17 16.36 -13.55 4.77
N LEU A 18 16.79 -14.30 5.79
CA LEU A 18 16.85 -13.81 7.17
C LEU A 18 17.83 -12.64 7.32
N LYS A 19 19.02 -12.74 6.71
CA LYS A 19 20.03 -11.67 6.73
C LYS A 19 19.54 -10.40 6.01
N ALA A 20 18.88 -10.55 4.87
CA ALA A 20 18.29 -9.43 4.15
C ALA A 20 17.18 -8.77 4.97
N HIS A 21 16.27 -9.55 5.56
CA HIS A 21 15.21 -9.06 6.42
C HIS A 21 15.77 -8.27 7.60
N SER A 22 16.74 -8.83 8.33
CA SER A 22 17.36 -8.15 9.48
C SER A 22 18.05 -6.84 9.06
N TYR A 23 18.74 -6.83 7.92
CA TYR A 23 19.39 -5.63 7.39
C TYR A 23 18.37 -4.50 7.10
N PHE A 24 17.32 -4.81 6.32
CA PHE A 24 16.29 -3.81 5.99
C PHE A 24 15.52 -3.34 7.22
N ARG A 25 15.25 -4.26 8.17
CA ARG A 25 14.58 -3.91 9.42
C ARG A 25 15.42 -2.96 10.26
N ALA A 26 16.72 -3.24 10.44
CA ALA A 26 17.63 -2.37 11.18
C ALA A 26 17.73 -0.98 10.53
N LYS A 27 17.86 -0.92 9.20
CA LYS A 27 17.91 0.36 8.46
C LYS A 27 16.61 1.16 8.62
N SER A 28 15.45 0.50 8.54
CA SER A 28 14.15 1.14 8.74
C SER A 28 14.00 1.70 10.16
N LEU A 29 14.49 0.99 11.18
CA LEU A 29 14.46 1.47 12.57
C LEU A 29 15.42 2.64 12.80
N ALA A 30 16.60 2.63 12.15
CA ALA A 30 17.58 3.70 12.26
C ALA A 30 17.13 5.01 11.59
N GLN A 31 16.28 4.95 10.56
CA GLN A 31 15.70 6.12 9.88
C GLN A 31 14.49 6.72 10.62
N ASN A 32 14.13 6.19 11.79
CA ASN A 32 12.91 6.56 12.50
C ASN A 32 13.07 7.88 13.28
N SER A 33 13.04 9.00 12.55
CA SER A 33 12.85 10.32 13.15
C SER A 33 11.43 10.42 13.72
N PHE A 34 11.27 11.08 14.87
CA PHE A 34 9.96 11.32 15.50
C PHE A 34 8.93 11.91 14.52
N TRP A 35 9.37 12.80 13.62
CA TRP A 35 8.51 13.45 12.64
C TRP A 35 8.29 12.66 11.36
N TRP A 36 9.04 11.58 11.14
CA TRP A 36 8.96 10.80 9.91
C TRP A 36 7.55 10.26 9.67
N HIS A 37 7.02 9.48 10.61
CA HIS A 37 5.70 8.89 10.48
C HIS A 37 4.54 9.91 10.35
N PRO A 38 4.42 10.96 11.19
CA PRO A 38 3.33 11.92 11.04
C PRO A 38 3.43 12.72 9.75
N LEU A 39 4.63 13.14 9.33
CA LEU A 39 4.80 13.88 8.08
C LEU A 39 4.56 13.00 6.85
N SER A 40 5.06 11.76 6.84
CA SER A 40 4.77 10.81 5.75
C SER A 40 3.27 10.58 5.62
N LYS A 41 2.55 10.36 6.74
CA LYS A 41 1.09 10.22 6.76
C LYS A 41 0.40 11.46 6.20
N ALA A 42 0.85 12.65 6.58
CA ALA A 42 0.27 13.90 6.09
C ALA A 42 0.41 14.07 4.57
N VAL A 43 1.59 13.80 4.02
CA VAL A 43 1.85 13.85 2.56
C VAL A 43 1.00 12.83 1.82
N ILE A 44 1.00 11.58 2.29
CA ILE A 44 0.23 10.48 1.70
C ILE A 44 -1.27 10.78 1.69
N HIS A 45 -1.78 11.27 2.83
CA HIS A 45 -3.18 11.62 2.97
C HIS A 45 -3.55 12.79 2.06
N SER A 46 -2.73 13.84 2.02
CA SER A 46 -3.00 15.02 1.18
C SER A 46 -2.98 14.67 -0.31
N THR A 47 -2.03 13.85 -0.77
CA THR A 47 -1.97 13.37 -2.15
C THR A 47 -3.19 12.51 -2.50
N SER A 48 -3.57 11.55 -1.65
CA SER A 48 -4.76 10.72 -1.88
C SER A 48 -6.04 11.55 -1.94
N PHE A 49 -6.16 12.52 -1.04
CA PHE A 49 -7.28 13.43 -0.99
C PHE A 49 -7.37 14.32 -2.24
N ALA A 50 -6.24 14.90 -2.65
CA ALA A 50 -6.15 15.70 -3.87
C ALA A 50 -6.52 14.88 -5.12
N ALA A 51 -6.02 13.64 -5.22
CA ALA A 51 -6.38 12.73 -6.30
C ALA A 51 -7.89 12.40 -6.28
N SER A 52 -8.47 12.13 -5.11
CA SER A 52 -9.92 11.91 -4.97
C SER A 52 -10.74 13.11 -5.41
N LEU A 53 -10.28 14.33 -5.08
CA LEU A 53 -10.93 15.57 -5.51
C LEU A 53 -10.84 15.73 -7.03
N LEU A 54 -9.65 15.57 -7.61
CA LEU A 54 -9.43 15.63 -9.05
C LEU A 54 -10.35 14.65 -9.78
N LEU A 55 -10.42 13.40 -9.35
CA LEU A 55 -11.29 12.40 -9.97
C LEU A 55 -12.76 12.83 -9.95
N LYS A 56 -13.25 13.32 -8.81
CA LYS A 56 -14.65 13.74 -8.65
C LYS A 56 -14.99 15.00 -9.45
N LEU A 57 -14.04 15.90 -9.64
CA LEU A 57 -14.23 17.12 -10.42
C LEU A 57 -14.05 16.89 -11.93
N SER A 58 -13.18 15.97 -12.33
CA SER A 58 -12.86 15.72 -13.74
C SER A 58 -13.77 14.71 -14.43
N PHE A 59 -14.35 13.75 -13.69
CA PHE A 59 -15.14 12.67 -14.28
C PHE A 59 -16.61 12.70 -13.83
N ASN A 60 -17.52 12.68 -14.80
CA ASN A 60 -18.97 12.62 -14.53
C ASN A 60 -19.42 11.30 -13.92
N ARG A 61 -18.70 10.21 -14.16
CA ARG A 61 -19.01 8.88 -13.63
C ARG A 61 -17.73 8.10 -13.36
N ILE A 62 -17.62 7.57 -12.15
CA ILE A 62 -16.55 6.66 -11.73
C ILE A 62 -17.21 5.37 -11.28
N SER A 63 -16.75 4.23 -11.82
CA SER A 63 -17.26 2.91 -11.45
C SER A 63 -16.12 2.07 -10.89
N ILE A 64 -16.26 1.64 -9.65
CA ILE A 64 -15.26 0.82 -8.95
C ILE A 64 -15.95 -0.51 -8.62
N LYS A 65 -15.43 -1.60 -9.18
CA LYS A 65 -15.99 -2.94 -8.96
C LYS A 65 -15.18 -3.66 -7.87
N GLY A 66 -15.88 -4.32 -6.94
CA GLY A 66 -15.25 -5.14 -5.91
C GLY A 66 -14.52 -4.37 -4.81
N SER A 67 -14.74 -3.05 -4.70
CA SER A 67 -14.12 -2.21 -3.67
C SER A 67 -14.40 -2.71 -2.26
N ASP A 68 -15.65 -3.08 -1.96
CA ASP A 68 -16.04 -3.49 -0.61
C ASP A 68 -15.32 -4.77 -0.17
N LYS A 69 -15.24 -5.77 -1.06
CA LYS A 69 -14.51 -7.01 -0.81
C LYS A 69 -13.00 -6.76 -0.68
N PHE A 70 -12.44 -5.87 -1.49
CA PHE A 70 -11.03 -5.49 -1.39
C PHE A 70 -10.74 -4.82 -0.04
N VAL A 71 -11.56 -3.85 0.37
CA VAL A 71 -11.40 -3.12 1.63
C VAL A 71 -11.62 -4.03 2.83
N SER A 72 -12.60 -4.94 2.78
CA SER A 72 -12.81 -5.92 3.85
C SER A 72 -11.61 -6.84 4.01
N LEU A 73 -11.03 -7.34 2.91
CA LEU A 73 -9.82 -8.15 2.94
C LEU A 73 -8.62 -7.35 3.48
N LEU A 74 -8.50 -6.09 3.06
CA LEU A 74 -7.39 -5.21 3.42
C LEU A 74 -7.41 -4.83 4.91
N THR A 75 -8.59 -4.64 5.48
CA THR A 75 -8.80 -4.20 6.87
C THR A 75 -9.00 -5.34 7.86
N ASP A 76 -9.05 -6.59 7.39
CA ASP A 76 -9.15 -7.77 8.25
C ASP A 76 -7.95 -7.89 9.20
N LYS A 77 -8.22 -7.77 10.49
CA LYS A 77 -7.22 -7.87 11.57
C LYS A 77 -6.77 -9.31 11.82
N ASN A 78 -7.58 -10.29 11.43
CA ASN A 78 -7.29 -11.72 11.62
C ASN A 78 -6.50 -12.31 10.43
N ARG A 79 -6.23 -11.51 9.40
CA ARG A 79 -5.51 -11.95 8.20
C ARG A 79 -4.09 -12.36 8.54
N GLN A 80 -3.78 -13.62 8.30
CA GLN A 80 -2.45 -14.20 8.54
C GLN A 80 -1.44 -13.95 7.41
N ASN A 81 -1.94 -13.69 6.20
CA ASN A 81 -1.13 -13.54 4.99
C ASN A 81 -1.06 -12.08 4.50
N SER A 82 0.04 -11.73 3.84
CA SER A 82 0.14 -10.47 3.10
C SER A 82 -0.75 -10.50 1.85
N ILE A 83 -1.20 -9.33 1.40
CA ILE A 83 -1.96 -9.18 0.16
C ILE A 83 -0.99 -8.76 -0.93
N ILE A 84 -1.00 -9.49 -2.04
CA ILE A 84 -0.30 -9.10 -3.26
C ILE A 84 -1.36 -8.63 -4.26
N THR A 85 -1.23 -7.38 -4.68
CA THR A 85 -2.06 -6.80 -5.75
C THR A 85 -1.30 -6.88 -7.06
N TYR A 86 -1.90 -7.48 -8.07
CA TYR A 86 -1.41 -7.45 -9.44
C TYR A 86 -2.28 -6.50 -10.25
N SER A 87 -1.67 -5.52 -10.92
CA SER A 87 -2.34 -4.52 -11.73
C SER A 87 -1.61 -4.35 -13.05
N ASN A 88 -2.37 -4.13 -14.12
CA ASN A 88 -1.78 -3.65 -15.36
C ASN A 88 -1.17 -2.26 -15.11
N HIS A 89 -0.06 -1.96 -15.78
CA HIS A 89 0.58 -0.66 -15.73
C HIS A 89 0.62 -0.05 -17.12
N ILE A 90 -0.13 1.03 -17.30
CA ILE A 90 -0.24 1.75 -18.57
C ILE A 90 0.42 3.13 -18.42
N SER A 91 0.31 3.76 -17.26
CA SER A 91 0.86 5.09 -17.04
C SER A 91 1.13 5.40 -15.58
N THR A 92 1.91 6.44 -15.32
CA THR A 92 2.10 6.99 -13.97
C THR A 92 0.82 7.53 -13.34
N PHE A 93 -0.25 7.70 -14.12
CA PHE A 93 -1.57 8.12 -13.63
C PHE A 93 -2.35 6.99 -12.94
N ASP A 94 -1.93 5.72 -13.10
CA ASP A 94 -2.59 4.56 -12.50
C ASP A 94 -2.60 4.65 -10.96
N ASP A 95 -1.49 5.10 -10.36
CA ASP A 95 -1.34 5.25 -8.92
C ASP A 95 -2.27 6.32 -8.31
N PRO A 96 -2.30 7.57 -8.82
CA PRO A 96 -3.27 8.57 -8.42
C PRO A 96 -4.72 8.10 -8.54
N ILE A 97 -5.09 7.38 -9.61
CA ILE A 97 -6.45 6.84 -9.76
C ILE A 97 -6.76 5.83 -8.65
N ILE A 98 -5.85 4.87 -8.43
CA ILE A 98 -6.03 3.85 -7.39
C ILE A 98 -6.16 4.52 -6.03
N TRP A 99 -5.27 5.46 -5.68
CA TRP A 99 -5.33 6.15 -4.40
C TRP A 99 -6.59 7.00 -4.23
N GLY A 100 -6.98 7.75 -5.26
CA GLY A 100 -8.15 8.62 -5.24
C GLY A 100 -9.49 7.89 -5.19
N THR A 101 -9.54 6.62 -5.60
CA THR A 101 -10.74 5.77 -5.59
C THR A 101 -10.93 4.98 -4.29
N LEU A 102 -9.90 4.84 -3.45
CA LEU A 102 -10.01 4.15 -2.17
C LEU A 102 -10.92 4.91 -1.19
N PRO A 103 -11.51 4.24 -0.18
CA PRO A 103 -12.27 4.92 0.86
C PRO A 103 -11.40 5.85 1.72
N LYS A 104 -11.98 6.96 2.19
CA LYS A 104 -11.27 7.97 3.02
C LYS A 104 -10.55 7.40 4.25
N HIS A 105 -11.13 6.39 4.89
CA HIS A 105 -10.56 5.74 6.07
C HIS A 105 -9.33 4.85 5.76
N ILE A 106 -9.01 4.64 4.48
CA ILE A 106 -7.79 4.00 4.00
C ILE A 106 -6.69 5.04 3.75
N TYR A 107 -7.03 6.27 3.32
CA TYR A 107 -6.05 7.34 3.05
C TYR A 107 -5.15 7.66 4.25
N ALA A 108 -5.72 7.63 5.46
CA ALA A 108 -5.00 7.91 6.71
C ALA A 108 -4.14 6.74 7.21
N ARG A 109 -4.18 5.60 6.50
CA ARG A 109 -3.48 4.36 6.84
C ARG A 109 -2.56 3.93 5.71
N PRO A 110 -1.40 4.59 5.56
CA PRO A 110 -0.41 4.26 4.52
C PRO A 110 -0.05 2.78 4.45
N GLU A 111 -0.06 2.09 5.60
CA GLU A 111 0.24 0.67 5.73
C GLU A 111 -0.73 -0.26 5.00
N LEU A 112 -1.92 0.23 4.67
CA LEU A 112 -2.94 -0.49 3.91
C LEU A 112 -2.90 -0.15 2.42
N MET A 113 -1.96 0.68 1.98
CA MET A 113 -1.89 1.19 0.62
C MET A 113 -0.53 0.88 0.02
N ARG A 114 -0.51 0.72 -1.31
CA ARG A 114 0.75 0.69 -2.05
C ARG A 114 1.26 2.10 -2.21
N TRP A 115 2.49 2.36 -1.75
CA TRP A 115 3.18 3.64 -1.92
C TRP A 115 4.48 3.44 -2.66
N THR A 116 4.75 4.32 -3.62
CA THR A 116 6.08 4.50 -4.19
C THR A 116 6.38 5.99 -4.24
N LEU A 117 7.59 6.38 -3.83
CA LEU A 117 8.02 7.79 -3.83
C LEU A 117 8.34 8.30 -5.24
N GLY A 118 8.42 7.42 -6.23
CA GLY A 118 8.56 7.79 -7.62
C GLY A 118 8.39 6.61 -8.56
N ALA A 119 8.11 6.93 -9.82
CA ALA A 119 8.18 5.96 -10.91
C ALA A 119 9.63 5.50 -11.07
N LYS A 120 9.84 4.22 -11.34
CA LYS A 120 11.19 3.64 -11.50
C LYS A 120 11.97 4.38 -12.59
N GLU A 121 11.27 4.76 -13.65
CA GLU A 121 11.78 5.44 -14.84
C GLU A 121 12.29 6.86 -14.54
N LEU A 122 11.77 7.50 -13.48
CA LEU A 122 12.20 8.84 -13.04
C LEU A 122 13.25 8.80 -11.92
N THR A 123 13.26 7.72 -11.14
CA THR A 123 14.11 7.61 -9.93
C THR A 123 15.39 6.81 -10.15
N PHE A 124 15.42 5.95 -11.16
CA PHE A 124 16.59 5.16 -11.55
C PHE A 124 16.96 5.42 -13.01
N ILE A 125 17.11 6.70 -13.35
CA ILE A 125 17.76 7.15 -14.57
C ILE A 125 19.26 6.99 -14.35
N ASN A 126 19.77 5.77 -14.50
CA ASN A 126 21.18 5.62 -14.84
C ASN A 126 21.32 5.82 -16.35
N PRO A 127 22.39 6.47 -16.83
CA PRO A 127 22.79 6.34 -18.23
C PRO A 127 23.10 4.89 -18.61
#